data_AF-A0A3A0DLM9-F1
#
_entry.id   AF-A0A3A0DLM9-F1
#
_cell.length_a   1.000
_cell.length_b   1.000
_cell.length_c   1.000
_cell.angle_alpha   90.00
_cell.angle_beta   90.00
_cell.angle_gamma   90.00
#
_symmetry.space_group_name_H-M   'P 1'
#
loop_
_entity.id
_entity.type
_entity.pdbx_description
1 polymer ?
#
loop_
_entity_poly.entity_id
_entity_poly.type
_entity_poly.pdbx_seq_one_letter_code
_entity_poly.pdbx_strand_id
1 'polypeptide(L)'
;MPTTDVELERFLDEALPAERMAAIETALRADEALRKRLAAVAGRRDAGVHSLGAVWRRHRLSCPTREQLGSHLLGVLEPGLDDYVRFHVEYAGCRFCQASLGDLRRQHAAGEEQYAQQRRKRYFQSSAGYLGR
;
A
#
# COMPACT_ATOMS: atom_id res chain seq x y z
N MET A 1 -17.96 15.93 -6.05
CA MET A 1 -18.78 15.43 -4.93
C MET A 1 -18.41 16.18 -3.66
N PRO A 2 -19.37 16.51 -2.78
CA PRO A 2 -19.08 17.19 -1.51
C PRO A 2 -18.28 16.28 -0.57
N THR A 3 -17.31 16.84 0.16
CA THR A 3 -16.51 16.09 1.13
C THR A 3 -17.33 15.77 2.37
N THR A 4 -17.60 14.48 2.60
CA THR A 4 -18.38 14.00 3.75
C THR A 4 -17.52 13.85 5.00
N ASP A 5 -18.15 13.76 6.18
CA ASP A 5 -17.41 13.53 7.43
C ASP A 5 -16.67 12.17 7.44
N VAL A 6 -17.25 11.15 6.82
CA VAL A 6 -16.60 9.84 6.63
C VAL A 6 -15.35 9.96 5.75
N GLU A 7 -15.39 10.80 4.71
CA GLU A 7 -14.19 11.09 3.92
C GLU A 7 -13.15 11.87 4.73
N LEU A 8 -13.56 12.80 5.62
CA LEU A 8 -12.62 13.51 6.49
C LEU A 8 -11.96 12.56 7.51
N GLU A 9 -12.70 11.59 8.05
CA GLU A 9 -12.13 10.52 8.88
C GLU A 9 -11.10 9.71 8.09
N ARG A 10 -11.45 9.26 6.88
CA ARG A 10 -10.53 8.51 6.02
C ARG A 10 -9.33 9.34 5.57
N PHE A 11 -9.51 10.65 5.38
CA PHE A 11 -8.43 11.59 5.10
C PHE A 11 -7.44 11.66 6.26
N LEU A 12 -7.94 11.80 7.50
CA LEU A 12 -7.11 11.80 8.71
C LEU A 12 -6.42 10.45 9.01
N ASP A 13 -6.93 9.36 8.43
CA ASP A 13 -6.34 8.01 8.53
C ASP A 13 -5.45 7.68 7.31
N GLU A 14 -5.23 8.63 6.38
CA GLU A 14 -4.53 8.43 5.09
C GLU A 14 -5.10 7.29 4.23
N ALA A 15 -6.38 6.98 4.41
CA ALA A 15 -7.08 5.84 3.85
C ALA A 15 -7.94 6.18 2.61
N LEU A 16 -7.62 7.29 1.93
CA LEU A 16 -8.20 7.67 0.64
C LEU A 16 -7.16 7.59 -0.48
N PRO A 17 -7.57 7.36 -1.74
CA PRO A 17 -6.69 7.45 -2.90
C PRO A 17 -5.95 8.79 -2.95
N ALA A 18 -4.73 8.80 -3.51
CA ALA A 18 -3.85 9.96 -3.52
C ALA A 18 -4.49 11.20 -4.15
N GLU A 19 -5.21 11.03 -5.27
CA GLU A 19 -5.93 12.12 -5.94
C GLU A 19 -6.99 12.74 -5.03
N ARG A 20 -7.72 11.92 -4.27
CA ARG A 20 -8.76 12.40 -3.34
C ARG A 20 -8.15 13.11 -2.13
N MET A 21 -7.01 12.62 -1.62
CA MET A 21 -6.24 13.31 -0.58
C MET A 21 -5.84 14.71 -1.03
N ALA A 22 -5.21 14.83 -2.20
CA ALA A 22 -4.76 16.11 -2.76
C ALA A 22 -5.92 17.08 -3.02
N ALA A 23 -7.07 16.57 -3.48
CA ALA A 23 -8.27 17.37 -3.66
C ALA A 23 -8.80 17.94 -2.33
N ILE A 24 -8.80 17.14 -1.26
CA ILE A 24 -9.22 17.59 0.07
C ILE A 24 -8.22 18.61 0.64
N GLU A 25 -6.91 18.36 0.51
CA GLU A 25 -5.86 19.32 0.94
C GLU A 25 -6.01 20.67 0.25
N THR A 26 -6.27 20.66 -1.06
CA THR A 26 -6.48 21.88 -1.84
C THR A 26 -7.73 22.61 -1.36
N ALA A 27 -8.85 21.90 -1.16
CA ALA A 27 -10.09 22.48 -0.67
C ALA A 27 -9.93 23.10 0.73
N LEU A 28 -9.18 22.46 1.62
CA LEU A 28 -8.90 22.95 2.97
C LEU A 28 -8.17 24.29 3.00
N ARG A 29 -7.47 24.70 1.93
CA ARG A 29 -6.80 26.02 1.85
C ARG A 29 -7.79 27.17 1.67
N ALA A 30 -8.88 26.94 0.95
CA ALA A 30 -9.85 27.98 0.62
C ALA A 30 -11.11 27.96 1.50
N ASP A 31 -11.45 26.81 2.10
CA ASP A 31 -12.73 26.62 2.79
C ASP A 31 -12.57 26.56 4.33
N GLU A 32 -12.96 27.66 5.01
CA GLU A 32 -12.95 27.72 6.48
C GLU A 32 -13.97 26.77 7.12
N ALA A 33 -15.15 26.59 6.51
CA ALA A 33 -16.17 25.68 7.03
C ALA A 33 -15.67 24.23 6.99
N LEU A 34 -14.99 23.84 5.90
CA LEU A 34 -14.36 22.53 5.78
C LEU A 34 -13.25 22.34 6.81
N ARG A 35 -12.41 23.36 7.07
CA ARG A 35 -11.40 23.31 8.14
C ARG A 35 -12.02 23.11 9.52
N LYS A 36 -13.10 23.84 9.84
CA LYS A 36 -13.84 23.68 11.11
C LYS A 36 -14.43 22.27 11.25
N ARG A 37 -15.00 21.73 10.16
CA ARG A 37 -15.51 20.35 10.13
C ARG A 37 -14.41 19.33 10.35
N LEU A 38 -13.26 19.47 9.68
CA LEU A 38 -12.09 18.60 9.88
C LEU A 38 -11.61 18.63 11.33
N ALA A 39 -11.49 19.83 11.93
CA ALA A 39 -11.11 19.99 13.33
C ALA A 39 -12.11 19.32 14.29
N ALA A 40 -13.41 19.42 14.02
CA ALA A 40 -14.45 18.75 14.81
C ALA A 40 -14.38 17.22 14.69
N VAL A 41 -14.11 16.68 13.49
CA VAL A 41 -13.88 15.24 13.27
C VAL A 41 -12.63 14.78 14.02
N ALA A 42 -11.53 15.52 13.94
CA ALA A 42 -10.30 15.22 14.66
C ALA A 42 -10.52 15.22 16.18
N GLY A 43 -11.19 16.24 16.72
CA GLY A 43 -11.47 16.33 18.17
C GLY A 43 -12.34 15.17 18.69
N ARG A 44 -13.35 14.73 17.93
CA ARG A 44 -14.15 13.54 18.29
C ARG A 44 -13.29 12.27 18.36
N ARG A 45 -12.34 12.13 17.44
CA ARG A 45 -11.40 11.00 17.41
C ARG A 45 -10.52 10.99 18.65
N ASP A 46 -9.96 12.13 19.03
CA ASP A 46 -9.06 12.24 20.19
C ASP A 46 -9.78 12.06 21.52
N ALA A 47 -11.09 12.35 21.58
CA ALA A 47 -11.94 12.08 22.73
C ALA A 47 -12.34 10.59 22.89
N GLY A 48 -11.82 9.69 22.04
CA GLY A 48 -12.10 8.25 22.12
C GLY A 48 -13.46 7.83 21.56
N VAL A 49 -14.17 8.74 20.85
CA VAL A 49 -15.42 8.41 20.15
C VAL A 49 -15.07 7.78 18.81
N HIS A 50 -14.49 6.58 18.86
CA HIS A 50 -14.12 5.83 17.65
C HIS A 50 -15.31 5.04 17.13
N SER A 51 -15.63 5.20 15.84
CA SER A 51 -16.49 4.24 15.15
C SER A 51 -15.77 2.89 15.02
N LEU A 52 -16.52 1.79 14.92
CA LEU A 52 -15.95 0.47 14.63
C LEU A 52 -15.06 0.50 13.37
N GLY A 53 -15.48 1.25 12.35
CA GLY A 53 -14.71 1.45 11.12
C GLY A 53 -13.36 2.15 11.35
N ALA A 54 -13.30 3.11 12.27
CA ALA A 54 -12.04 3.78 12.63
C ALA A 54 -11.06 2.83 13.31
N VAL A 55 -11.55 2.03 14.28
CA VAL A 55 -10.73 1.01 14.95
C VAL A 55 -10.21 -0.02 13.93
N TRP A 56 -11.08 -0.52 13.06
CA TRP A 56 -10.73 -1.53 12.06
C TRP A 56 -9.62 -1.06 11.12
N ARG A 57 -9.69 0.18 10.63
CA ARG A 57 -8.67 0.78 9.75
C ARG A 57 -7.35 1.01 10.48
N ARG A 58 -7.40 1.60 11.69
CA ARG A 58 -6.20 1.91 12.49
C ARG A 58 -5.41 0.67 12.85
N HIS A 59 -6.12 -0.39 13.26
CA HIS A 59 -5.50 -1.66 13.62
C HIS A 59 -5.29 -2.59 12.43
N ARG A 60 -5.71 -2.19 11.22
CA ARG A 60 -5.52 -2.96 9.98
C ARG A 60 -6.02 -4.40 10.10
N LEU A 61 -7.17 -4.59 10.75
CA LEU A 61 -7.66 -5.93 11.13
C LEU A 61 -7.98 -6.82 9.93
N SER A 62 -8.26 -6.23 8.76
CA SER A 62 -8.47 -6.95 7.50
C SER A 62 -7.22 -6.98 6.61
N CYS A 63 -6.11 -6.33 6.98
CA CYS A 63 -4.96 -6.33 6.09
C CYS A 63 -4.26 -7.69 6.09
N PRO A 64 -3.94 -8.27 4.91
CA PRO A 64 -3.06 -9.43 4.84
C PRO A 64 -1.68 -9.09 5.41
N THR A 65 -1.00 -10.11 5.95
CA THR A 65 0.36 -9.96 6.44
C THR A 65 1.32 -9.67 5.28
N ARG A 66 2.49 -9.10 5.59
CA ARG A 66 3.51 -8.86 4.58
C ARG A 66 4.00 -10.15 3.92
N GLU A 67 4.04 -11.25 4.67
CA GLU A 67 4.36 -12.57 4.15
C GLU A 67 3.30 -13.06 3.16
N GLN A 68 2.01 -12.93 3.49
CA GLN A 68 0.91 -13.27 2.57
C GLN A 68 0.96 -12.43 1.29
N LEU A 69 1.29 -11.13 1.41
CA LEU A 69 1.50 -10.27 0.23
C LEU A 69 2.68 -10.74 -0.63
N GLY A 70 3.76 -11.24 -0.02
CA GLY A 70 4.90 -11.82 -0.73
C GLY A 70 4.53 -13.12 -1.43
N SER A 71 3.83 -14.03 -0.74
CA SER A 71 3.34 -15.27 -1.31
C SER A 71 2.32 -15.06 -2.44
N HIS A 72 1.45 -14.06 -2.31
CA HIS A 72 0.58 -13.58 -3.39
C HIS A 72 1.40 -13.11 -4.60
N LEU A 73 2.43 -12.28 -4.38
CA LEU A 73 3.31 -11.80 -5.45
C LEU A 73 4.02 -12.94 -6.19
N LEU A 74 4.41 -14.00 -5.46
CA LEU A 74 5.08 -15.17 -6.02
C LEU A 74 4.10 -16.20 -6.62
N GLY A 75 2.79 -16.01 -6.48
CA GLY A 75 1.78 -16.95 -6.99
C GLY A 75 1.75 -18.29 -6.26
N VAL A 76 2.13 -18.32 -4.98
CA VAL A 76 2.21 -19.55 -4.17
C VAL A 76 1.17 -19.60 -3.04
N LEU A 77 0.24 -18.65 -3.00
CA LEU A 77 -0.80 -18.57 -1.99
C LEU A 77 -1.95 -19.53 -2.32
N GLU A 78 -2.63 -20.04 -1.29
CA GLU A 78 -3.86 -20.84 -1.47
C GLU A 78 -4.93 -20.00 -2.18
N PRO A 79 -5.70 -20.56 -3.14
CA PRO A 79 -6.59 -19.78 -4.00
C PRO A 79 -7.57 -18.86 -3.27
N GLY A 80 -8.22 -19.32 -2.19
CA GLY A 80 -9.17 -18.49 -1.43
C GLY A 80 -8.49 -17.29 -0.77
N LEU A 81 -7.30 -17.49 -0.21
CA LEU A 81 -6.52 -16.40 0.36
C LEU A 81 -5.92 -15.48 -0.71
N ASP A 82 -5.55 -16.01 -1.88
CA ASP A 82 -5.10 -15.20 -3.03
C ASP A 82 -6.18 -14.25 -3.51
N ASP A 83 -7.40 -14.76 -3.67
CA ASP A 83 -8.58 -13.99 -4.04
C ASP A 83 -8.87 -12.87 -3.03
N TYR A 84 -8.73 -13.17 -1.73
CA TYR A 84 -8.88 -12.18 -0.67
C TYR A 84 -7.82 -11.07 -0.76
N VAL A 85 -6.54 -11.44 -0.95
CA VAL A 85 -5.45 -10.46 -1.09
C VAL A 85 -5.69 -9.58 -2.31
N ARG A 86 -6.07 -10.16 -3.44
CA ARG A 86 -6.39 -9.43 -4.68
C ARG A 86 -7.55 -8.46 -4.45
N PHE A 87 -8.65 -8.93 -3.85
CA PHE A 87 -9.78 -8.07 -3.47
C PHE A 87 -9.33 -6.89 -2.60
N HIS A 88 -8.54 -7.17 -1.55
CA HIS A 88 -8.12 -6.16 -0.59
C HIS A 88 -7.22 -5.08 -1.21
N VAL A 89 -6.34 -5.47 -2.13
CA VAL A 89 -5.38 -4.56 -2.78
C VAL A 89 -6.02 -3.80 -3.94
N GLU A 90 -6.84 -4.44 -4.77
CA GLU A 90 -7.35 -3.86 -6.01
C GLU A 90 -8.71 -3.18 -5.84
N TYR A 91 -9.63 -3.81 -5.10
CA TYR A 91 -11.02 -3.35 -5.00
C TYR A 91 -11.26 -2.54 -3.73
N ALA A 92 -10.85 -3.06 -2.57
CA ALA A 92 -10.89 -2.29 -1.33
C ALA A 92 -9.87 -1.14 -1.35
N GLY A 93 -8.82 -1.25 -2.16
CA GLY A 93 -7.88 -0.17 -2.44
C GLY A 93 -7.04 0.22 -1.22
N CYS A 94 -6.64 -0.75 -0.39
CA CYS A 94 -5.90 -0.47 0.83
C CYS A 94 -4.49 0.06 0.52
N ARG A 95 -4.27 1.36 0.76
CA ARG A 95 -2.99 2.04 0.48
C ARG A 95 -1.79 1.41 1.18
N PHE A 96 -1.96 0.94 2.42
CA PHE A 96 -0.89 0.28 3.16
C PHE A 96 -0.43 -1.01 2.47
N CYS A 97 -1.37 -1.85 2.06
CA CYS A 97 -1.07 -3.11 1.36
C CYS A 97 -0.52 -2.85 -0.03
N GLN A 98 -1.05 -1.87 -0.77
CA GLN A 98 -0.51 -1.45 -2.06
C GLN A 98 0.94 -0.97 -1.94
N ALA A 99 1.26 -0.15 -0.94
CA ALA A 99 2.62 0.32 -0.68
C ALA A 99 3.56 -0.83 -0.30
N SER A 100 3.12 -1.73 0.58
CA SER A 100 3.90 -2.92 0.97
C SER A 100 4.16 -3.84 -0.22
N LEU A 101 3.16 -4.08 -1.06
CA LEU A 101 3.30 -4.89 -2.27
C LEU A 101 4.22 -4.22 -3.31
N GLY A 102 4.12 -2.90 -3.47
CA GLY A 102 5.04 -2.14 -4.31
C GLY A 102 6.49 -2.24 -3.83
N ASP A 103 6.70 -2.26 -2.52
CA ASP A 103 8.01 -2.48 -1.93
C ASP A 103 8.55 -3.90 -2.17
N LEU A 104 7.71 -4.92 -1.95
CA LEU A 104 8.06 -6.32 -2.24
C LEU A 104 8.41 -6.53 -3.73
N ARG A 105 7.67 -5.89 -4.65
CA ARG A 105 7.96 -5.93 -6.09
C ARG A 105 9.33 -5.36 -6.42
N ARG A 106 9.72 -4.23 -5.82
CA ARG A 106 11.07 -3.65 -6.01
C ARG A 106 12.16 -4.56 -5.47
N GLN A 107 11.95 -5.17 -4.30
CA GLN A 107 12.90 -6.11 -3.71
C GLN A 107 13.09 -7.35 -4.60
N HIS A 108 11.99 -7.89 -5.15
CA HIS A 108 12.03 -9.01 -6.08
C HIS A 108 12.83 -8.68 -7.35
N ALA A 109 12.51 -7.56 -8.01
CA ALA A 109 13.20 -7.13 -9.22
C ALA A 109 14.71 -6.91 -9.00
N ALA A 110 15.09 -6.29 -7.88
CA ALA A 110 16.50 -6.10 -7.52
C ALA A 110 17.24 -7.43 -7.32
N GLY A 111 16.59 -8.44 -6.70
CA GLY A 111 17.15 -9.78 -6.53
C GLY A 111 17.37 -10.51 -7.86
N GLU A 112 16.42 -10.41 -8.80
CA GLU A 112 16.55 -11.00 -10.13
C GLU A 112 17.71 -10.40 -10.94
N GLU A 113 17.88 -9.08 -10.88
CA GLU A 113 18.99 -8.38 -11.53
C GLU A 113 20.34 -8.82 -10.97
N GLN A 114 20.47 -8.86 -9.64
CA GLN A 114 21.69 -9.32 -8.97
C GLN A 114 22.02 -10.77 -9.34
N TYR A 115 21.02 -11.65 -9.34
CA TYR A 115 21.20 -13.05 -9.74
C TYR A 115 21.63 -13.18 -11.21
N ALA A 116 21.04 -12.40 -12.11
CA ALA A 116 21.44 -12.36 -13.52
C ALA A 116 22.89 -11.88 -13.71
N GLN A 117 23.30 -10.83 -12.99
CA GLN A 117 24.68 -10.33 -13.01
C GLN A 117 25.68 -11.37 -12.50
N GLN A 118 25.37 -12.05 -11.38
CA GLN A 118 26.20 -13.13 -10.84
C GLN A 118 26.31 -14.33 -11.79
N ARG A 119 25.22 -14.70 -12.48
CA ARG A 119 25.25 -15.75 -13.52
C ARG A 119 26.13 -15.35 -14.71
N ARG A 120 25.97 -14.12 -15.23
CA ARG A 120 26.79 -13.60 -16.33
C ARG A 120 28.28 -13.60 -15.97
N LYS A 121 28.63 -13.14 -14.76
CA LYS A 121 30.02 -13.16 -14.26
C LYS A 121 30.58 -14.57 -14.20
N ARG A 122 29.81 -15.53 -13.66
CA ARG A 122 30.20 -16.96 -13.60
C ARG A 122 30.45 -17.54 -14.98
N TYR A 123 29.54 -17.33 -15.94
CA TYR A 123 29.71 -17.84 -17.30
C TYR A 123 30.92 -17.24 -18.00
N PHE A 124 31.12 -15.92 -17.89
CA PHE A 124 32.29 -15.25 -18.45
C PHE A 124 33.61 -15.79 -17.86
N GLN A 125 33.68 -15.96 -16.54
CA GLN A 125 34.84 -16.52 -15.86
C GLN A 125 35.10 -17.98 -16.29
N SER A 126 34.07 -18.78 -16.51
CA SER A 126 34.23 -20.16 -17.00
C SER A 126 34.63 -20.23 -18.48
N SER A 127 34.26 -19.26 -19.31
CA SER A 127 34.56 -19.25 -20.75
C SER A 127 35.88 -18.59 -21.13
N ALA A 128 36.49 -17.81 -20.24
CA ALA A 128 37.69 -17.01 -20.52
C ALA A 128 38.93 -17.83 -20.94
N GLY A 129 38.96 -19.15 -20.64
CA GLY A 129 40.02 -20.07 -21.06
C GLY A 129 39.77 -20.86 -22.35
N TYR A 130 38.57 -20.79 -22.93
CA TYR A 130 38.15 -21.66 -24.05
C TYR A 130 38.13 -20.97 -25.43
N LEU A 131 38.33 -19.66 -25.49
CA LEU A 131 38.34 -18.87 -26.75
C LEU A 131 39.75 -18.54 -27.24
N GLY A 132 40.75 -19.36 -26.90
CA GLY A 132 42.12 -19.20 -27.38
C GLY A 132 42.43 -20.10 -28.58
N ARG A 133 42.35 -19.53 -29.79
CA ARG A 133 43.36 -19.64 -30.86
C ARG A 133 43.25 -18.43 -31.78
#